data_AF-A0A820Z463-F1
#
_entry.id   AF-A0A820Z463-F1
#
_cell.length_a   1.000
_cell.length_b   1.000
_cell.length_c   1.000
_cell.angle_alpha   90.00
_cell.angle_beta   90.00
_cell.angle_gamma   90.00
#
_symmetry.space_group_name_H-M   'P 1'
#
loop_
_entity.id
_entity.type
_entity.pdbx_description
1 polymer ?
#
loop_
_entity_poly.entity_id
_entity_poly.type
_entity_poly.pdbx_seq_one_letter_code
_entity_poly.pdbx_strand_id
1 'polypeptide(L)'
;MNKENFRFYIKVRTALNAEATTTHDELCIVFGDEPPSYRTIARWAQWFRESREEVEDEERSERPVTESTLENIGEIRSIVSDVPHATIAGLQEHTDL
;
A
#
# COMPACT_ATOMS: atom_id res chain seq x y z
N MET A 1 -11.44 12.24 12.09
CA MET A 1 -10.73 12.70 10.86
C MET A 1 -10.21 11.46 10.14
N ASN A 2 -10.25 11.35 8.81
CA ASN A 2 -9.69 10.18 8.10
C ASN A 2 -8.26 10.48 7.60
N LYS A 3 -7.56 9.46 7.08
CA LYS A 3 -6.17 9.58 6.59
C LYS A 3 -6.02 10.62 5.48
N GLU A 4 -6.98 10.70 4.56
CA GLU A 4 -6.96 11.61 3.42
C GLU A 4 -7.14 13.06 3.85
N ASN A 5 -8.01 13.32 4.82
CA ASN A 5 -8.19 14.68 5.34
C ASN A 5 -6.90 15.20 5.98
N PHE A 6 -6.15 14.36 6.71
CA PHE A 6 -4.85 14.74 7.25
C PHE A 6 -3.85 15.05 6.13
N ARG A 7 -3.80 14.23 5.08
CA ARG A 7 -2.90 14.44 3.93
C ARG A 7 -3.27 15.71 3.17
N PHE A 8 -4.55 15.97 2.96
CA PHE A 8 -5.03 17.21 2.35
C PHE A 8 -4.62 18.42 3.18
N TYR A 9 -4.78 18.36 4.50
CA TYR A 9 -4.31 19.43 5.39
C TYR A 9 -2.80 19.65 5.26
N ILE A 10 -2.01 18.58 5.30
CA ILE A 10 -0.54 18.65 5.11
C ILE A 10 -0.19 19.25 3.75
N LYS A 11 -0.93 18.91 2.68
CA LYS A 11 -0.75 19.47 1.34
C LYS A 11 -0.93 20.98 1.33
N VAL A 12 -2.03 21.46 1.90
CA VAL A 12 -2.33 22.90 2.00
C VAL A 12 -1.25 23.61 2.84
N ARG A 13 -0.88 23.05 4.00
CA ARG A 13 0.17 23.63 4.87
C ARG A 13 1.54 23.68 4.19
N THR A 14 1.89 22.64 3.44
CA THR A 14 3.13 22.60 2.65
C THR A 14 3.12 23.65 1.55
N ALA A 15 2.01 23.84 0.85
CA ALA A 15 1.85 24.89 -0.17
C ALA A 15 1.94 26.32 0.42
N LEU A 16 1.61 26.48 1.71
CA LEU A 16 1.80 27.71 2.48
C LEU A 16 3.23 27.86 3.05
N ASN A 17 4.16 26.98 2.69
CA ASN A 17 5.54 26.93 3.22
C ASN A 17 5.61 26.75 4.74
N ALA A 18 4.62 26.08 5.34
CA ALA A 18 4.68 25.73 6.75
C ALA A 18 5.64 24.55 6.97
N GLU A 19 6.40 24.62 8.07
CA GLU A 19 7.24 23.51 8.51
C GLU A 19 6.41 22.31 8.99
N ALA A 20 6.98 21.11 8.82
CA ALA A 20 6.33 19.87 9.23
C ALA A 20 6.12 19.80 10.75
N THR A 21 7.01 20.43 11.54
CA THR A 21 6.91 20.54 13.00
C THR A 21 5.68 21.36 13.41
N THR A 22 5.53 22.56 12.85
CA THR A 22 4.35 23.42 13.10
C THR A 22 3.06 22.71 12.72
N THR A 23 3.05 22.03 11.58
CA THR A 23 1.87 21.27 11.11
C THR A 23 1.54 20.12 12.06
N HIS A 24 2.54 19.43 12.59
CA HIS A 24 2.35 18.38 13.60
C HIS A 24 1.76 18.94 14.88
N ASP A 25 2.30 20.04 15.39
CA ASP A 25 1.82 20.66 16.63
C ASP A 25 0.38 21.16 16.50
N GLU A 26 0.02 21.77 15.35
CA GLU A 26 -1.37 22.15 15.04
C GLU A 26 -2.31 20.94 15.06
N LEU A 27 -1.89 19.83 14.45
CA LEU A 27 -2.69 18.60 14.44
C LEU A 27 -2.80 17.97 15.83
N CYS A 28 -1.74 18.00 16.65
CA CYS A 28 -1.79 17.56 18.05
C CYS A 28 -2.70 18.43 18.90
N ILE A 29 -2.70 19.75 18.71
CA ILE A 29 -3.58 20.67 19.44
C ILE A 29 -5.05 20.38 19.12
N VAL A 30 -5.37 20.10 17.85
CA VAL A 30 -6.76 19.90 17.40
C VAL A 30 -7.26 18.48 17.68
N PHE A 31 -6.41 17.46 17.50
CA PHE A 31 -6.82 16.05 17.51
C PHE A 31 -6.26 15.25 18.70
N GLY A 32 -5.49 15.87 19.60
CA GLY A 32 -4.92 15.20 20.77
C GLY A 32 -4.00 14.05 20.37
N ASP A 33 -4.41 12.82 20.72
CA ASP A 33 -3.64 11.58 20.50
C ASP A 33 -3.97 10.88 19.16
N GLU A 34 -4.92 11.41 18.37
CA GLU A 34 -5.31 10.84 17.08
C GLU A 34 -4.61 11.39 15.81
N PRO A 35 -3.64 12.33 15.84
CA PRO A 35 -3.01 12.80 14.60
C PRO A 35 -1.99 11.79 14.06
N PRO A 36 -1.64 11.88 12.77
CA PRO A 36 -0.52 11.13 12.22
C PRO A 36 0.79 11.49 12.92
N SER A 37 1.70 10.52 13.04
CA SER A 37 3.03 10.78 13.57
C SER A 37 3.76 11.89 12.80
N TYR A 38 4.65 12.61 13.47
CA TYR A 38 5.55 13.58 12.83
C TYR A 38 6.25 13.01 11.58
N ARG A 39 6.72 11.76 11.64
CA ARG A 39 7.40 11.10 10.50
C ARG A 39 6.47 10.97 9.29
N THR A 40 5.20 10.65 9.52
CA THR A 40 4.18 10.58 8.47
C THR A 40 3.96 11.96 7.86
N ILE A 41 3.84 12.99 8.69
CA ILE A 41 3.63 14.38 8.24
C ILE A 41 4.82 14.86 7.41
N ALA A 42 6.05 14.67 7.91
CA ALA A 42 7.26 15.08 7.22
C ALA A 42 7.42 14.39 5.85
N ARG A 43 7.09 13.10 5.77
CA ARG A 43 7.13 12.34 4.50
C ARG A 43 6.12 12.88 3.49
N TRP A 44 4.88 13.13 3.90
CA TRP A 44 3.86 13.69 3.01
C TRP A 44 4.21 15.12 2.57
N ALA A 45 4.71 15.96 3.49
CA ALA A 45 5.19 17.29 3.15
C ALA A 45 6.35 17.24 2.14
N GLN A 46 7.25 16.26 2.25
CA GLN A 46 8.29 16.03 1.25
C GLN A 46 7.70 15.68 -0.12
N TRP A 47 6.78 14.71 -0.19
CA TRP A 47 6.14 14.34 -1.45
C TRP A 47 5.41 15.51 -2.10
N PHE A 48 4.72 16.35 -1.33
CA PHE A 48 4.05 17.54 -1.86
C PHE A 48 5.03 18.61 -2.35
N ARG A 49 6.21 18.74 -1.74
CA ARG A 49 7.30 19.60 -2.26
C ARG A 49 7.90 19.04 -3.55
N GLU A 50 7.93 17.72 -3.71
CA GLU A 50 8.38 17.01 -4.91
C GLU A 50 7.28 16.93 -6.00
N SER A 51 6.23 17.75 -5.90
CA SER A 51 5.13 17.89 -6.86
C SER A 51 4.18 16.69 -6.96
N ARG A 52 4.05 15.86 -5.91
CA ARG A 52 2.93 14.90 -5.83
C ARG A 52 1.61 15.67 -5.69
N GLU A 53 0.66 15.45 -6.60
CA GLU A 53 -0.66 16.09 -6.50
C GLU A 53 -1.67 15.26 -5.70
N GLU A 54 -1.54 13.94 -5.71
CA GLU A 54 -2.54 13.05 -5.13
C GLU A 54 -2.37 12.89 -3.61
N VAL A 55 -3.50 12.97 -2.90
CA VAL A 55 -3.60 12.68 -1.46
C VAL A 55 -3.89 11.21 -1.18
N GLU A 56 -4.30 10.46 -2.19
CA GLU A 56 -4.58 9.04 -2.10
C GLU A 56 -3.26 8.24 -2.08
N ASP A 57 -3.34 7.03 -1.54
CA ASP A 57 -2.24 6.09 -1.69
C ASP A 57 -2.14 5.67 -3.16
N GLU A 58 -0.93 5.52 -3.67
CA GLU A 58 -0.74 4.90 -4.99
C GLU A 58 -1.35 3.50 -4.98
N GLU A 59 -1.85 3.07 -6.13
CA GLU A 59 -2.37 1.71 -6.30
C GLU A 59 -1.30 0.74 -5.81
N ARG A 60 -1.62 0.03 -4.73
CA ARG A 60 -0.67 -0.85 -4.10
C ARG A 60 -0.38 -1.94 -5.11
N SER A 61 0.89 -2.07 -5.54
CA SER A 61 1.28 -3.19 -6.37
C SER A 61 0.86 -4.46 -5.65
N GLU A 62 -0.17 -5.11 -6.16
CA GLU A 62 -0.52 -6.44 -5.73
C GLU A 62 0.67 -7.33 -6.07
N ARG A 63 0.92 -8.35 -5.24
CA ARG A 63 1.93 -9.35 -5.60
C ARG A 63 1.54 -9.86 -6.98
N PRO A 64 2.43 -9.85 -7.98
CA PRO A 64 2.07 -10.31 -9.31
C PRO A 64 1.53 -11.73 -9.17
N VAL A 65 0.23 -11.89 -9.44
CA VAL A 65 -0.44 -13.20 -9.41
C VAL A 65 -0.16 -13.88 -10.74
N THR A 66 1.12 -14.12 -11.03
CA THR A 66 1.54 -14.94 -12.17
C THR A 66 1.26 -16.42 -11.92
N GLU A 67 1.05 -16.80 -10.65
CA GLU A 67 0.92 -18.19 -10.22
C GLU A 67 -0.53 -18.71 -10.15
N SER A 68 -1.55 -17.85 -10.18
CA SER A 68 -2.98 -18.25 -10.00
C SER A 68 -3.87 -17.92 -11.19
N THR A 69 -3.37 -18.08 -12.42
CA THR A 69 -4.21 -18.09 -13.62
C THR A 69 -5.17 -19.28 -13.61
N LEU A 70 -6.33 -19.14 -14.27
CA LEU A 70 -7.32 -20.21 -14.37
C LEU A 70 -6.77 -21.47 -15.04
N GLU A 71 -5.81 -21.29 -15.95
CA GLU A 71 -5.07 -22.35 -16.62
C GLU A 71 -4.24 -23.17 -15.62
N ASN A 72 -3.37 -22.50 -14.86
CA ASN A 72 -2.54 -23.11 -13.82
C ASN A 72 -3.38 -23.83 -12.74
N ILE A 73 -4.52 -23.25 -12.35
CA ILE A 73 -5.47 -23.88 -11.42
C ILE A 73 -6.10 -25.15 -12.04
N GLY A 74 -6.40 -25.12 -13.33
CA GLY A 74 -6.94 -26.25 -14.08
C GLY A 74 -5.95 -27.40 -14.17
N GLU A 75 -4.69 -27.10 -14.51
CA GLU A 75 -3.62 -28.10 -14.60
C GLU A 75 -3.35 -28.78 -13.25
N ILE A 76 -3.17 -28.00 -12.18
CA ILE A 76 -2.99 -28.55 -10.83
C ILE A 76 -4.18 -29.44 -10.45
N ARG A 77 -5.42 -29.01 -10.74
CA ARG A 77 -6.61 -29.78 -10.41
C ARG A 77 -6.67 -31.11 -11.19
N SER A 78 -6.21 -31.13 -12.44
CA SER A 78 -6.10 -32.37 -13.22
C SER A 78 -5.10 -33.33 -12.59
N ILE A 79 -3.89 -32.85 -12.27
CA ILE A 79 -2.82 -33.69 -11.72
C ILE A 79 -3.22 -34.27 -10.36
N VAL A 80 -3.84 -33.47 -9.49
CA VAL A 80 -4.33 -33.92 -8.18
C VAL A 80 -5.46 -34.96 -8.31
N SER A 81 -6.29 -34.87 -9.35
CA SER A 81 -7.34 -35.86 -9.62
C SER A 81 -6.76 -37.21 -10.08
N ASP A 82 -5.67 -37.18 -10.84
CA ASP A 82 -5.05 -38.38 -11.41
C ASP A 82 -4.07 -39.05 -10.44
N VAL A 83 -3.47 -38.28 -9.51
CA VAL A 83 -2.45 -38.76 -8.56
C VAL A 83 -2.95 -38.60 -7.10
N PRO A 84 -3.37 -39.69 -6.42
CA PRO A 84 -3.93 -39.64 -5.06
C PRO A 84 -2.99 -39.09 -3.96
N HIS A 85 -1.68 -39.03 -4.25
CA HIS A 85 -0.65 -38.54 -3.35
C HIS A 85 0.27 -37.52 -4.05
N ALA A 86 -0.30 -36.67 -4.90
CA ALA A 86 0.45 -35.59 -5.53
C ALA A 86 1.15 -34.75 -4.45
N THR A 87 2.48 -34.62 -4.57
CA THR A 87 3.28 -33.77 -3.69
C THR A 87 3.43 -32.40 -4.34
N ILE A 88 3.60 -31.36 -3.52
CA ILE A 88 3.79 -29.99 -4.02
C ILE A 88 4.98 -29.92 -4.99
N ALA A 89 6.09 -30.60 -4.65
CA ALA A 89 7.27 -30.67 -5.52
C ALA A 89 6.98 -31.35 -6.87
N GLY A 90 6.16 -32.40 -6.89
CA GLY A 90 5.76 -33.06 -8.13
C GLY A 90 4.80 -32.22 -8.98
N LEU A 91 3.95 -31.40 -8.34
CA LEU A 91 3.08 -30.47 -9.06
C LEU A 91 3.90 -29.37 -9.75
N GLN A 92 4.89 -28.80 -9.05
CA GLN A 92 5.79 -27.77 -9.58
C GLN A 92 6.75 -28.28 -10.67
N GLU A 93 7.01 -29.58 -10.76
CA GLU A 93 7.78 -30.15 -11.87
C GLU A 93 6.95 -30.19 -13.17
N HIS A 94 5.62 -30.24 -13.05
CA HIS A 94 4.70 -30.37 -14.17
C HIS A 94 4.02 -29.05 -14.57
N THR A 95 4.03 -28.05 -13.69
CA THR A 95 3.55 -26.69 -13.96
C THR A 95 4.71 -25.72 -13.81
N ASP A 96 4.90 -24.77 -14.73
CA ASP A 96 5.95 -23.73 -14.69
C ASP A 96 5.72 -22.67 -13.56
N LEU A 97 5.44 -23.14 -12.33
CA LEU A 97 5.01 -22.41 -11.13
C LEU A 97 6.03 -22.43 -9.98
#